data_AF-A0A0Q9XCN2-F1
#
_entry.id   AF-A0A0Q9XCN2-F1
#
_cell.length_a   1.000
_cell.length_b   1.000
_cell.length_c   1.000
_cell.angle_alpha   90.00
_cell.angle_beta   90.00
_cell.angle_gamma   90.00
#
_symmetry.space_group_name_H-M   'P 1'
#
loop_
_entity.id
_entity.type
_entity.pdbx_description
1 polymer ?
#
loop_
_entity_poly.entity_id
_entity_poly.type
_entity_poly.pdbx_seq_one_letter_code
_entity_poly.pdbx_strand_id
1 'polypeptide(L)'
;MDHKIEHTHDPQLQEPYQSDSPNHTIVNESPLVQHLLNHVGEQKYLLKWEQHARYQQELQLKAALQKQCSSLTDNRKLNAMLRNANYELSVLKSQLNPTKSEQTTQLKTVLYNEDTLIAANKKLLAENAELTATLEAKELQLSREKTKTEQQIAQLKEDLSRADRELKRCQTHVLAITTINEMLIIGNEKRDDIIYEYKRKLHKFNNLSMSSDSESLSEDSSVVEVEQEAHKSLGEKTENCMETCQGLPRNTNASSIHLGTYAQFRRHLSEVEEESTDQYLCTLCGCRSSSEGDLKLHLFEKHEMESLSVMLDKCCLD
;
A
#
# COMPACT_ATOMS: atom_id res chain seq x y z
N MET A 1 69.83 23.61 33.77
CA MET A 1 70.65 24.82 33.54
C MET A 1 71.24 25.21 34.87
N ASP A 2 72.50 24.83 35.00
CA ASP A 2 73.36 24.97 36.17
C ASP A 2 73.74 26.42 36.44
N HIS A 3 73.62 26.86 37.69
CA HIS A 3 74.39 28.00 38.18
C HIS A 3 75.22 27.58 39.40
N LYS A 4 76.42 27.16 39.03
CA LYS A 4 77.66 27.12 39.80
C LYS A 4 77.89 28.48 40.48
N ILE A 5 78.02 28.53 41.80
CA ILE A 5 78.62 29.68 42.51
C ILE A 5 79.89 29.15 43.16
N GLU A 6 81.00 29.40 42.48
CA GLU A 6 82.37 29.34 42.99
C GLU A 6 82.73 30.64 43.72
N HIS A 7 83.74 30.52 44.59
CA HIS A 7 84.61 31.57 45.15
C HIS A 7 84.05 32.36 46.36
N THR A 8 84.81 32.64 47.42
CA THR A 8 86.27 32.63 47.58
C THR A 8 86.61 32.53 49.07
N HIS A 9 87.58 31.69 49.36
CA HIS A 9 88.38 31.67 50.58
C HIS A 9 89.24 32.94 50.61
N ASP A 10 89.27 33.68 51.73
CA ASP A 10 90.32 34.67 51.97
C ASP A 10 90.90 34.47 53.39
N PRO A 11 92.11 33.89 53.49
CA PRO A 11 92.89 33.78 54.71
C PRO A 11 93.88 34.96 54.79
N GLN A 12 93.69 35.88 55.73
CA GLN A 12 94.72 36.86 56.12
C GLN A 12 94.80 36.91 57.65
N LEU A 13 95.86 36.41 58.28
CA LEU A 13 97.22 36.97 58.41
C LEU A 13 97.27 38.21 59.34
N GLN A 14 98.28 38.14 60.21
CA GLN A 14 98.85 39.15 61.12
C GLN A 14 98.23 39.29 62.51
N GLU A 15 98.99 39.32 63.61
CA GLU A 15 100.37 38.98 63.99
C GLU A 15 100.47 39.24 65.53
N PRO A 16 101.58 38.91 66.23
CA PRO A 16 101.61 38.70 67.67
C PRO A 16 101.78 40.01 68.47
N TYR A 17 101.03 40.16 69.56
CA TYR A 17 101.39 41.15 70.58
C TYR A 17 102.46 40.57 71.50
N GLN A 18 103.73 40.78 71.14
CA GLN A 18 104.82 40.91 72.11
C GLN A 18 104.64 42.26 72.84
N SER A 19 104.61 42.23 74.16
CA SER A 19 104.71 43.40 75.01
C SER A 19 106.03 43.32 75.77
N ASP A 20 107.00 44.12 75.32
CA ASP A 20 108.23 44.42 76.03
C ASP A 20 107.92 45.16 77.34
N SER A 21 108.60 44.76 78.42
CA SER A 21 108.68 45.50 79.68
C SER A 21 109.18 46.93 79.49
N PRO A 22 108.80 47.85 80.39
CA PRO A 22 109.84 48.54 81.14
C PRO A 22 109.58 48.50 82.65
N ASN A 23 110.61 48.06 83.40
CA ASN A 23 110.76 48.38 84.81
C ASN A 23 110.82 49.91 84.98
N HIS A 24 109.70 50.53 85.34
CA HIS A 24 109.70 51.89 85.88
C HIS A 24 109.57 51.84 87.39
N THR A 25 110.68 52.17 88.05
CA THR A 25 110.78 52.60 89.44
C THR A 25 109.86 53.82 89.62
N ILE A 26 108.69 53.62 90.24
CA ILE A 26 107.77 54.71 90.58
C ILE A 26 108.33 55.41 91.83
N VAL A 27 108.97 56.55 91.59
CA VAL A 27 109.24 57.58 92.59
C VAL A 27 107.89 58.21 92.95
N ASN A 28 107.59 58.29 94.26
CA ASN A 28 106.35 58.82 94.83
C ASN A 28 105.81 60.07 94.11
N GLU A 29 104.81 59.87 93.25
CA GLU A 29 103.94 60.94 92.77
C GLU A 29 102.84 61.22 93.79
N SER A 30 102.51 62.50 93.96
CA SER A 30 101.48 62.97 94.88
C SER A 30 100.12 62.32 94.59
N PRO A 31 99.32 61.94 95.62
CA PRO A 31 97.97 61.38 95.46
C PRO A 31 97.05 62.22 94.56
N LEU A 32 97.32 63.52 94.44
CA LEU A 32 96.56 64.46 93.61
C LEU A 32 96.78 64.25 92.10
N VAL A 33 98.00 63.90 91.69
CA VAL A 33 98.34 63.65 90.28
C VAL A 33 97.73 62.32 89.82
N GLN A 34 97.79 61.28 90.66
CA GLN A 34 97.11 60.01 90.44
C GLN A 34 95.59 60.17 90.33
N HIS A 35 94.99 61.01 91.18
CA HIS A 35 93.55 61.28 91.15
C HIS A 35 93.11 62.01 89.87
N LEU A 36 93.86 63.03 89.42
CA LEU A 36 93.56 63.75 88.18
C LEU A 36 93.79 62.89 86.93
N LEU A 37 94.83 62.03 86.90
CA LEU A 37 95.04 61.07 85.81
C LEU A 37 93.94 60.01 85.75
N ASN A 38 93.45 59.53 86.90
CA ASN A 38 92.29 58.63 86.96
C ASN A 38 91.03 59.32 86.44
N HIS A 39 90.76 60.58 86.84
CA HIS A 39 89.55 61.30 86.43
C HIS A 39 89.57 61.68 84.93
N VAL A 40 90.73 62.05 84.38
CA VAL A 40 90.91 62.31 82.94
C VAL A 40 90.88 61.00 82.14
N GLY A 41 91.42 59.91 82.69
CA GLY A 41 91.30 58.56 82.14
C GLY A 41 89.84 58.13 82.06
N GLU A 42 89.09 58.23 83.16
CA GLU A 42 87.66 57.91 83.26
C GLU A 42 86.83 58.75 82.28
N GLN A 43 87.08 60.06 82.15
CA GLN A 43 86.42 60.89 81.14
C GLN A 43 86.80 60.48 79.71
N LYS A 44 88.07 60.13 79.45
CA LYS A 44 88.51 59.64 78.14
C LYS A 44 87.90 58.28 77.79
N TYR A 45 87.70 57.40 78.76
CA TYR A 45 86.98 56.14 78.59
C TYR A 45 85.49 56.39 78.35
N LEU A 46 84.84 57.25 79.13
CA LEU A 46 83.44 57.60 78.95
C LEU A 46 83.18 58.17 77.56
N LEU A 47 84.04 59.11 77.10
CA LEU A 47 83.90 59.74 75.79
C LEU A 47 84.17 58.77 74.63
N LYS A 48 85.11 57.83 74.79
CA LYS A 48 85.30 56.71 73.84
C LYS A 48 84.11 55.75 73.82
N TRP A 49 83.54 55.43 74.99
CA TRP A 49 82.35 54.60 75.10
C TRP A 49 81.13 55.27 74.47
N GLU A 50 80.93 56.58 74.68
CA GLU A 50 79.88 57.36 74.02
C GLU A 50 80.07 57.42 72.50
N GLN A 51 81.29 57.63 72.01
CA GLN A 51 81.59 57.57 70.57
C GLN A 51 81.32 56.19 69.99
N HIS A 52 81.70 55.12 70.69
CA HIS A 52 81.42 53.76 70.27
C HIS A 52 79.91 53.46 70.27
N ALA A 53 79.17 53.89 71.29
CA ALA A 53 77.72 53.74 71.37
C ALA A 53 77.01 54.51 70.23
N ARG A 54 77.44 55.74 69.93
CA ARG A 54 76.92 56.51 68.79
C ARG A 54 77.23 55.83 67.45
N TYR A 55 78.43 55.31 67.28
CA TYR A 55 78.80 54.56 66.08
C TYR A 55 77.98 53.28 65.92
N GLN A 56 77.74 52.53 67.00
CA GLN A 56 76.86 51.36 66.99
C GLN A 56 75.42 51.73 66.68
N GLN A 57 74.91 52.82 67.26
CA GLN A 57 73.58 53.33 66.96
C GLN A 57 73.46 53.76 65.49
N GLU A 58 74.49 54.41 64.92
CA GLU A 58 74.53 54.79 63.51
C GLU A 58 74.54 53.57 62.59
N LEU A 59 75.32 52.52 62.91
CA LEU A 59 75.34 51.26 62.17
C LEU A 59 73.98 50.56 62.22
N GLN A 60 73.35 50.48 63.39
CA GLN A 60 72.02 49.91 63.55
C GLN A 60 70.98 50.70 62.73
N LEU A 61 71.05 52.03 62.76
CA LEU A 61 70.16 52.89 61.98
C LEU A 61 70.37 52.70 60.47
N LYS A 62 71.63 52.64 60.01
CA LYS A 62 71.95 52.36 58.60
C LYS A 62 71.44 50.99 58.15
N ALA A 63 71.62 49.96 58.96
CA ALA A 63 71.11 48.62 58.67
C ALA A 63 69.57 48.60 58.61
N ALA A 64 68.90 49.29 59.54
CA ALA A 64 67.45 49.42 59.55
C ALA A 64 66.93 50.18 58.32
N LEU A 65 67.57 51.30 57.95
CA LEU A 65 67.23 52.07 56.76
C LEU A 65 67.48 51.27 55.47
N GLN A 66 68.58 50.53 55.38
CA GLN A 66 68.86 49.65 54.25
C GLN A 66 67.79 48.58 54.11
N LYS A 67 67.38 47.95 55.23
CA LYS A 67 66.30 46.96 55.25
C LYS A 67 64.96 47.56 54.81
N GLN A 68 64.64 48.77 55.26
CA GLN A 68 63.45 49.50 54.80
C GLN A 68 63.52 49.83 53.30
N CYS A 69 64.67 50.24 52.78
CA CYS A 69 64.85 50.52 51.35
C CYS A 69 64.67 49.27 50.48
N SER A 70 65.23 48.13 50.90
CA SER A 70 65.01 46.84 50.24
C SER A 70 63.53 46.45 50.25
N SER A 71 62.87 46.55 51.41
CA SER A 71 61.44 46.26 51.54
C SER A 71 60.57 47.17 50.67
N LEU A 72 60.89 48.46 50.56
CA LEU A 72 60.19 49.39 49.66
C LEU A 72 60.39 49.02 48.19
N THR A 73 61.58 48.55 47.82
CA THR A 73 61.88 48.10 46.46
C THR A 73 61.08 46.84 46.10
N ASP A 74 60.99 45.88 47.02
CA ASP A 74 60.18 44.67 46.82
C ASP A 74 58.69 44.99 46.75
N ASN A 75 58.19 45.90 47.61
CA ASN A 75 56.81 46.40 47.53
C ASN A 75 56.52 47.09 46.20
N ARG A 76 57.48 47.82 45.62
CA ARG A 76 57.32 48.42 44.28
C ARG A 76 57.22 47.34 43.19
N LYS A 77 58.07 46.31 43.25
CA LYS A 77 58.00 45.16 42.32
C LYS A 77 56.66 44.44 42.44
N LEU A 78 56.21 44.16 43.66
CA LEU A 78 54.93 43.50 43.91
C LEU A 78 53.75 44.33 43.37
N ASN A 79 53.78 45.65 43.57
CA ASN A 79 52.77 46.55 43.01
C ASN A 79 52.78 46.57 41.48
N ALA A 80 53.96 46.51 40.84
CA ALA A 80 54.07 46.42 39.39
C ALA A 80 53.49 45.10 38.87
N MET A 81 53.81 43.97 39.53
CA MET A 81 53.23 42.66 39.20
C MET A 81 51.72 42.64 39.37
N LEU A 82 51.19 43.22 40.45
CA LEU A 82 49.75 43.32 40.69
C LEU A 82 49.04 44.15 39.61
N ARG A 83 49.64 45.27 39.19
CA ARG A 83 49.11 46.08 38.08
C ARG A 83 49.10 45.30 36.76
N ASN A 84 50.16 44.55 36.47
CA ASN A 84 50.21 43.71 35.26
C ASN A 84 49.14 42.61 35.30
N ALA A 85 49.00 41.89 36.41
CA ALA A 85 47.97 40.87 36.57
C ALA A 85 46.54 41.45 36.43
N ASN A 86 46.28 42.62 37.01
CA ASN A 86 44.99 43.30 36.87
C ASN A 86 44.72 43.74 35.41
N TYR A 87 45.75 44.14 34.68
CA TYR A 87 45.64 44.45 33.26
C TYR A 87 45.31 43.19 32.44
N GLU A 88 46.04 42.09 32.64
CA GLU A 88 45.78 40.81 31.98
C GLU A 88 44.37 40.29 32.27
N LEU A 89 43.91 40.36 33.53
CA LEU A 89 42.54 40.01 33.91
C LEU A 89 41.50 40.89 33.21
N SER A 90 41.77 42.18 33.05
CA SER A 90 40.87 43.10 32.34
C SER A 90 40.79 42.78 30.85
N VAL A 91 41.94 42.46 30.22
CA VAL A 91 42.00 42.02 28.81
C VAL A 91 41.22 40.71 28.63
N LEU A 92 41.46 39.69 29.47
CA LEU A 92 40.72 38.43 29.42
C LEU A 92 39.22 38.62 29.60
N LYS A 93 38.81 39.48 30.55
CA LYS A 93 37.39 39.81 30.77
C LYS A 93 36.78 40.50 29.55
N SER A 94 37.54 41.40 28.90
CA SER A 94 37.09 42.09 27.69
C SER A 94 36.94 41.15 26.48
N GLN A 95 37.72 40.06 26.42
CA GLN A 95 37.62 39.03 25.37
C GLN A 95 36.52 37.99 25.67
N LEU A 96 36.30 37.65 26.94
CA LEU A 96 35.31 36.65 27.35
C LEU A 96 33.87 37.13 27.12
N ASN A 97 33.57 38.40 27.41
CA ASN A 97 32.23 38.97 27.24
C ASN A 97 31.68 38.91 25.81
N PRO A 98 32.40 39.35 24.75
CA PRO A 98 31.92 39.26 23.37
C PRO A 98 31.76 37.82 22.93
N THR A 99 32.70 36.93 23.32
CA THR A 99 32.62 35.50 23.00
C THR A 99 31.36 34.87 23.60
N LYS A 100 31.04 35.19 24.86
CA LYS A 100 29.81 34.73 25.52
C LYS A 100 28.56 35.26 24.84
N SER A 101 28.56 36.52 24.41
CA SER A 101 27.43 37.13 23.68
C SER A 101 27.23 36.49 22.31
N GLU A 102 28.31 36.22 21.59
CA GLU A 102 28.29 35.54 20.29
C GLU A 102 27.76 34.11 20.43
N GLN A 103 28.31 33.33 21.36
CA GLN A 103 27.83 31.97 21.65
C GLN A 103 26.35 31.95 22.05
N THR A 104 25.89 32.93 22.84
CA THR A 104 24.47 33.05 23.21
C THR A 104 23.59 33.32 21.97
N THR A 105 24.08 34.13 21.02
CA THR A 105 23.36 34.44 19.78
C THR A 105 23.32 33.24 18.85
N GLN A 106 24.43 32.52 18.72
CA GLN A 106 24.51 31.28 17.94
C GLN A 106 23.56 30.21 18.53
N LEU A 107 23.57 30.02 19.85
CA LEU A 107 22.67 29.07 20.53
C LEU A 107 21.19 29.42 20.30
N LYS A 108 20.81 30.70 20.41
CA LYS A 108 19.44 31.15 20.10
C LYS A 108 19.04 30.85 18.65
N THR A 109 19.97 31.03 17.71
CA THR A 109 19.73 30.74 16.28
C THR A 109 19.55 29.25 16.05
N VAL A 110 20.38 28.40 16.67
CA VAL A 110 20.26 26.95 16.59
C VAL A 110 18.91 26.48 17.15
N LEU A 111 18.52 26.96 18.33
CA LEU A 111 17.23 26.61 18.94
C LEU A 111 16.04 27.02 18.07
N TYR A 112 16.06 28.23 17.50
CA TYR A 112 15.02 28.68 16.57
C TYR A 112 14.92 27.80 15.32
N ASN A 113 16.06 27.40 14.76
CA ASN A 113 16.10 26.50 13.61
C ASN A 113 15.58 25.10 13.99
N GLU A 114 15.91 24.60 15.17
CA GLU A 114 15.39 23.33 15.70
C GLU A 114 13.86 23.35 15.83
N ASP A 115 13.29 24.40 16.42
CA ASP A 115 11.84 24.58 16.52
C ASP A 115 11.16 24.60 15.15
N THR A 116 11.78 25.27 14.18
CA THR A 116 11.30 25.33 12.79
C THR A 116 11.30 23.93 12.13
N LEU A 117 12.38 23.16 12.32
CA LEU A 117 12.47 21.79 11.83
C LEU A 117 11.48 20.85 12.50
N ILE A 118 11.25 21.00 13.81
CA ILE A 118 10.23 20.25 14.55
C ILE A 118 8.83 20.54 13.99
N ALA A 119 8.52 21.81 13.71
CA ALA A 119 7.24 22.19 13.11
C ALA A 119 7.07 21.60 11.71
N ALA A 120 8.11 21.65 10.87
CA ALA A 120 8.10 21.04 9.54
C ALA A 120 7.92 19.52 9.60
N ASN A 121 8.62 18.83 10.49
CA ASN A 121 8.48 17.38 10.68
C ASN A 121 7.07 17.00 11.15
N LYS A 122 6.46 17.79 12.05
CA LYS A 122 5.06 17.57 12.46
C LYS A 122 4.08 17.69 11.29
N LYS A 123 4.31 18.66 10.39
CA LYS A 123 3.49 18.83 9.17
C LYS A 123 3.63 17.62 8.23
N LEU A 124 4.87 17.17 7.99
CA LEU A 124 5.13 15.99 7.15
C LEU A 124 4.53 14.71 7.74
N LEU A 125 4.56 14.54 9.06
CA LEU A 125 3.91 13.41 9.73
C LEU A 125 2.37 13.43 9.54
N ALA A 126 1.74 14.61 9.60
CA ALA A 126 0.31 14.75 9.34
C ALA A 126 -0.04 14.43 7.88
N GLU A 127 0.74 14.95 6.92
CA GLU A 127 0.57 14.65 5.48
C GLU A 127 0.74 13.16 5.19
N ASN A 128 1.75 12.50 5.78
CA ASN A 128 1.95 11.05 5.66
C ASN A 128 0.78 10.23 6.23
N ALA A 129 0.20 10.66 7.34
CA ALA A 129 -0.98 10.01 7.92
C ALA A 129 -2.21 10.15 6.99
N GLU A 130 -2.42 11.32 6.37
CA GLU A 130 -3.49 11.54 5.39
C GLU A 130 -3.31 10.70 4.12
N LEU A 131 -2.08 10.64 3.59
CA LEU A 131 -1.75 9.80 2.44
C LEU A 131 -1.96 8.32 2.74
N THR A 132 -1.58 7.86 3.94
CA THR A 132 -1.78 6.47 4.37
C THR A 132 -3.29 6.15 4.43
N ALA A 133 -4.10 7.00 5.06
CA ALA A 133 -5.54 6.83 5.11
C ALA A 133 -6.20 6.83 3.72
N THR A 134 -5.70 7.68 2.81
CA THR A 134 -6.16 7.72 1.42
C THR A 134 -5.81 6.45 0.66
N LEU A 135 -4.60 5.90 0.87
CA LEU A 135 -4.17 4.64 0.28
C LEU A 135 -5.06 3.48 0.75
N GLU A 136 -5.28 3.35 2.06
CA GLU A 136 -6.14 2.31 2.64
C GLU A 136 -7.58 2.41 2.10
N ALA A 137 -8.12 3.62 1.97
CA ALA A 137 -9.44 3.84 1.38
C ALA A 137 -9.49 3.39 -0.10
N LYS A 138 -8.43 3.63 -0.87
CA LYS A 138 -8.33 3.23 -2.28
C LYS A 138 -8.16 1.71 -2.42
N GLU A 139 -7.40 1.07 -1.55
CA GLU A 139 -7.27 -0.39 -1.51
C GLU A 139 -8.61 -1.06 -1.19
N LEU A 140 -9.38 -0.51 -0.24
CA LEU A 140 -10.72 -0.98 0.08
C LEU A 140 -11.69 -0.79 -1.09
N GLN A 141 -11.62 0.36 -1.78
CA GLN A 141 -12.42 0.62 -2.98
C GLN A 141 -12.11 -0.42 -4.08
N LEU A 142 -10.83 -0.64 -4.38
CA LEU A 142 -10.39 -1.58 -5.40
C LEU A 142 -10.78 -3.03 -5.05
N SER A 143 -10.72 -3.40 -3.78
CA SER A 143 -11.17 -4.70 -3.30
C SER A 143 -12.67 -4.90 -3.53
N ARG A 144 -13.50 -3.88 -3.27
CA ARG A 144 -14.95 -3.93 -3.54
C ARG A 144 -15.23 -4.05 -5.05
N GLU A 145 -14.56 -3.24 -5.86
CA GLU A 145 -14.71 -3.31 -7.32
C GLU A 145 -14.31 -4.68 -7.88
N LYS A 146 -13.21 -5.25 -7.38
CA LYS A 146 -12.79 -6.61 -7.71
C LYS A 146 -13.89 -7.64 -7.41
N THR A 147 -14.43 -7.65 -6.20
CA THR A 147 -15.52 -8.60 -5.85
C THR A 147 -16.76 -8.42 -6.72
N LYS A 148 -17.12 -7.19 -7.08
CA LYS A 148 -18.22 -6.89 -8.00
C LYS A 148 -17.96 -7.45 -9.40
N THR A 149 -16.74 -7.28 -9.92
CA THR A 149 -16.37 -7.84 -11.23
C THR A 149 -16.34 -9.37 -11.22
N GLU A 150 -15.88 -9.99 -10.13
CA GLU A 150 -15.89 -11.45 -9.97
C GLU A 150 -17.32 -12.00 -9.95
N GLN A 151 -18.26 -11.32 -9.27
CA GLN A 151 -19.68 -11.65 -9.29
C GLN A 151 -20.28 -11.53 -10.70
N GLN A 152 -19.96 -10.46 -11.45
CA GLN A 152 -20.42 -10.30 -12.83
C GLN A 152 -19.89 -11.40 -13.76
N ILE A 153 -18.63 -11.79 -13.59
CA ILE A 153 -18.02 -12.90 -14.34
C ILE A 153 -18.74 -14.22 -14.01
N ALA A 154 -19.06 -14.47 -12.73
CA ALA A 154 -19.80 -15.66 -12.32
C ALA A 154 -21.19 -15.71 -12.95
N GLN A 155 -21.92 -14.58 -12.96
CA GLN A 155 -23.24 -14.49 -13.59
C GLN A 155 -23.17 -14.78 -15.09
N LEU A 156 -22.24 -14.14 -15.81
CA LEU A 156 -22.08 -14.35 -17.25
C LEU A 156 -21.72 -15.81 -17.60
N LYS A 157 -20.95 -16.50 -16.74
CA LYS A 157 -20.66 -17.93 -16.90
C LYS A 157 -21.92 -18.78 -16.74
N GLU A 158 -22.79 -18.44 -15.81
CA GLU A 158 -24.07 -19.13 -15.62
C GLU A 158 -24.98 -18.94 -16.84
N ASP A 159 -25.10 -17.69 -17.32
CA ASP A 159 -25.92 -17.34 -18.48
C ASP A 159 -25.41 -18.03 -19.75
N LEU A 160 -24.09 -18.07 -19.96
CA LEU A 160 -23.47 -18.82 -21.07
C LEU A 160 -23.76 -20.32 -20.98
N SER A 161 -23.68 -20.89 -19.78
CA SER A 161 -24.00 -22.30 -19.55
C SER A 161 -25.48 -22.60 -19.81
N ARG A 162 -26.38 -21.64 -19.52
CA ARG A 162 -27.81 -21.74 -19.82
C ARG A 162 -28.06 -21.72 -21.33
N ALA A 163 -27.45 -20.77 -22.03
CA ALA A 163 -27.55 -20.67 -23.50
C ALA A 163 -27.01 -21.92 -24.20
N ASP A 164 -25.91 -22.51 -23.72
CA ASP A 164 -25.36 -23.76 -24.27
C ASP A 164 -26.34 -24.94 -24.12
N ARG A 165 -27.01 -25.06 -22.97
CA ARG A 165 -28.06 -26.08 -22.76
C ARG A 165 -29.24 -25.88 -23.70
N GLU A 166 -29.68 -24.64 -23.90
CA GLU A 166 -30.77 -24.31 -24.83
C GLU A 166 -30.37 -24.63 -26.28
N LEU A 167 -29.16 -24.28 -26.69
CA LEU A 167 -28.64 -24.60 -28.01
C LEU A 167 -28.61 -26.11 -28.25
N LYS A 168 -28.12 -26.90 -27.28
CA LYS A 168 -28.13 -28.37 -27.35
C LYS A 168 -29.55 -28.92 -27.51
N ARG A 169 -30.51 -28.38 -26.76
CA ARG A 169 -31.93 -28.75 -26.89
C ARG A 169 -32.47 -28.45 -28.29
N CYS A 170 -32.18 -27.26 -28.82
CA CYS A 170 -32.56 -26.89 -30.19
C CYS A 170 -31.92 -27.81 -31.24
N GLN A 171 -30.64 -28.17 -31.07
CA GLN A 171 -29.96 -29.12 -31.95
C GLN A 171 -30.65 -30.49 -31.95
N THR A 172 -31.02 -31.01 -30.78
CA THR A 172 -31.78 -32.27 -30.68
C THR A 172 -33.13 -32.18 -31.39
N HIS A 173 -33.85 -31.06 -31.24
CA HIS A 173 -35.13 -30.85 -31.94
C HIS A 173 -34.95 -30.80 -33.46
N VAL A 174 -33.94 -30.07 -33.95
CA VAL A 174 -33.64 -29.99 -35.39
C VAL A 174 -33.30 -31.37 -35.95
N LEU A 175 -32.47 -32.15 -35.24
CA LEU A 175 -32.15 -33.53 -35.64
C LEU A 175 -33.41 -34.40 -35.73
N ALA A 176 -34.30 -34.33 -34.74
CA ALA A 176 -35.55 -35.08 -34.76
C ALA A 176 -36.45 -34.71 -35.95
N ILE A 177 -36.57 -33.40 -36.26
CA ILE A 177 -37.32 -32.92 -37.43
C ILE A 177 -36.68 -33.42 -38.73
N THR A 178 -35.36 -33.36 -38.84
CA THR A 178 -34.62 -33.87 -40.00
C THR A 178 -34.90 -35.35 -40.21
N THR A 179 -34.84 -36.17 -39.16
CA THR A 179 -35.18 -37.62 -39.24
C THR A 179 -36.63 -37.84 -39.69
N ILE A 180 -37.59 -37.08 -39.17
CA ILE A 180 -39.00 -37.17 -39.59
C ILE A 180 -39.13 -36.82 -41.08
N ASN A 181 -38.46 -35.77 -41.55
CA ASN A 181 -38.49 -35.36 -42.95
C ASN A 181 -37.89 -36.44 -43.86
N GLU A 182 -36.77 -37.05 -43.48
CA GLU A 182 -36.16 -38.17 -44.21
C GLU A 182 -37.14 -39.36 -44.32
N MET A 183 -37.81 -39.72 -43.22
CA MET A 183 -38.83 -40.78 -43.23
C MET A 183 -40.02 -40.46 -44.16
N LEU A 184 -40.46 -39.20 -44.17
CA LEU A 184 -41.55 -38.75 -45.04
C LEU A 184 -41.14 -38.77 -46.53
N ILE A 185 -39.92 -38.36 -46.85
CA ILE A 185 -39.36 -38.43 -48.22
C ILE A 185 -39.34 -39.88 -48.69
N ILE A 186 -38.74 -40.79 -47.92
CA ILE A 186 -38.69 -42.23 -48.24
C ILE A 186 -40.10 -42.81 -48.40
N GLY A 187 -41.03 -42.41 -47.54
CA GLY A 187 -42.43 -42.83 -47.61
C GLY A 187 -43.14 -42.35 -48.88
N ASN A 188 -42.86 -41.12 -49.31
CA ASN A 188 -43.40 -40.56 -50.55
C ASN A 188 -42.81 -41.25 -51.79
N GLU A 189 -41.50 -41.48 -51.82
CA GLU A 189 -40.84 -42.22 -52.92
C GLU A 189 -41.45 -43.61 -53.11
N LYS A 190 -41.66 -44.36 -52.02
CA LYS A 190 -42.33 -45.67 -52.07
C LYS A 190 -43.77 -45.60 -52.59
N ARG A 191 -44.50 -44.53 -52.23
CA ARG A 191 -45.87 -44.31 -52.72
C ARG A 191 -45.87 -44.04 -54.22
N ASP A 192 -44.94 -43.22 -54.69
CA ASP A 192 -44.80 -42.88 -56.09
C ASP A 192 -44.45 -44.11 -56.94
N ASP A 193 -43.58 -45.01 -56.43
CA ASP A 193 -43.28 -46.30 -57.07
C ASP A 193 -44.55 -47.16 -57.24
N ILE A 194 -45.39 -47.24 -56.20
CA ILE A 194 -46.65 -47.98 -56.24
C ILE A 194 -47.62 -47.35 -57.27
N ILE A 195 -47.77 -46.02 -57.24
CA ILE A 195 -48.61 -45.29 -58.20
C ILE A 195 -48.14 -45.56 -59.63
N TYR A 196 -46.85 -45.52 -59.86
CA TYR A 196 -46.24 -45.79 -61.16
C TYR A 196 -46.54 -47.23 -61.63
N GLU A 197 -46.42 -48.23 -60.75
CA GLU A 197 -46.81 -49.62 -61.03
C GLU A 197 -48.30 -49.76 -61.38
N TYR A 198 -49.19 -49.09 -60.65
CA TYR A 198 -50.63 -49.08 -60.96
C TYR A 198 -50.91 -48.42 -62.31
N LYS A 199 -50.31 -47.25 -62.60
CA LYS A 199 -50.43 -46.57 -63.90
C LYS A 199 -49.98 -47.47 -65.05
N ARG A 200 -48.84 -48.16 -64.88
CA ARG A 200 -48.31 -49.13 -65.84
C ARG A 200 -49.28 -50.28 -66.09
N LYS A 201 -49.88 -50.86 -65.03
CA LYS A 201 -50.89 -51.93 -65.15
C LYS A 201 -52.14 -51.44 -65.87
N LEU A 202 -52.66 -50.26 -65.51
CA LEU A 202 -53.83 -49.66 -66.13
C LEU A 202 -53.61 -49.43 -67.64
N HIS A 203 -52.45 -48.91 -68.02
CA HIS A 203 -52.09 -48.72 -69.43
C HIS A 203 -52.07 -50.05 -70.21
N LYS A 204 -51.56 -51.14 -69.61
CA LYS A 204 -51.62 -52.47 -70.24
C LYS A 204 -53.06 -52.96 -70.44
N PHE A 205 -53.95 -52.74 -69.49
CA PHE A 205 -55.37 -53.09 -69.62
C PHE A 205 -56.07 -52.28 -70.72
N ASN A 206 -55.84 -50.97 -70.78
CA ASN A 206 -56.43 -50.12 -71.83
C ASN A 206 -56.00 -50.54 -73.24
N ASN A 207 -54.73 -50.90 -73.43
CA ASN A 207 -54.22 -51.39 -74.71
C ASN A 207 -54.82 -52.75 -75.13
N LEU A 208 -55.19 -53.59 -74.17
CA LEU A 208 -55.90 -54.85 -74.44
C LEU A 208 -57.38 -54.62 -74.80
N SER A 209 -57.98 -53.51 -74.35
CA SER A 209 -59.39 -53.18 -74.59
C SER A 209 -59.66 -52.43 -75.89
N MET A 210 -58.62 -51.97 -76.61
CA MET A 210 -58.74 -51.23 -77.88
C MET A 210 -58.46 -52.07 -79.14
N SER A 211 -58.40 -53.40 -79.00
CA SER A 211 -58.31 -54.36 -80.13
C SER A 211 -59.70 -54.74 -80.69
N SER A 212 -60.65 -53.81 -80.74
CA SER A 212 -61.91 -53.99 -81.49
C SER A 212 -61.97 -52.98 -82.62
N ASP A 213 -61.99 -53.54 -83.83
CA ASP A 213 -62.15 -52.86 -85.12
C ASP A 213 -63.20 -51.76 -85.05
N SER A 214 -62.75 -50.51 -85.15
CA SER A 214 -63.61 -49.38 -85.49
C SER A 214 -62.80 -48.37 -86.30
N GLU A 215 -62.72 -48.68 -87.58
CA GLU A 215 -62.40 -47.77 -88.66
C GLU A 215 -63.54 -46.74 -88.76
N SER A 216 -63.31 -45.48 -88.37
CA SER A 216 -64.14 -44.34 -88.82
C SER A 216 -63.52 -42.96 -88.50
N LEU A 217 -63.04 -42.34 -89.58
CA LEU A 217 -63.29 -40.97 -90.05
C LEU A 217 -63.32 -39.77 -89.08
N SER A 218 -62.45 -38.79 -89.43
CA SER A 218 -62.63 -37.33 -89.34
C SER A 218 -62.69 -36.72 -87.92
N GLU A 219 -62.27 -35.49 -87.65
CA GLU A 219 -62.09 -34.31 -88.48
C GLU A 219 -61.20 -33.31 -87.70
N ASP A 220 -60.63 -32.36 -88.44
CA ASP A 220 -59.79 -31.26 -88.00
C ASP A 220 -60.30 -30.51 -86.75
N SER A 221 -59.37 -30.17 -85.85
CA SER A 221 -59.51 -28.95 -85.05
C SER A 221 -58.14 -28.40 -84.68
N SER A 222 -57.75 -27.35 -85.41
CA SER A 222 -56.60 -26.50 -85.16
C SER A 222 -56.76 -25.76 -83.83
N VAL A 223 -55.91 -26.10 -82.85
CA VAL A 223 -55.76 -25.32 -81.62
C VAL A 223 -54.78 -24.19 -81.88
N VAL A 224 -55.29 -22.97 -81.75
CA VAL A 224 -54.57 -21.70 -81.78
C VAL A 224 -53.56 -21.66 -80.63
N GLU A 225 -52.27 -21.54 -80.99
CA GLU A 225 -51.22 -21.04 -80.10
C GLU A 225 -51.55 -19.60 -79.71
N VAL A 226 -51.80 -19.35 -78.43
CA VAL A 226 -51.71 -18.01 -77.86
C VAL A 226 -50.38 -17.94 -77.12
N GLU A 227 -49.40 -17.37 -77.83
CA GLU A 227 -48.23 -16.75 -77.23
C GLU A 227 -48.68 -15.71 -76.19
N GLN A 228 -48.16 -15.81 -74.97
CA GLN A 228 -48.04 -14.66 -74.09
C GLN A 228 -46.63 -14.64 -73.49
N GLU A 229 -45.76 -13.97 -74.24
CA GLU A 229 -44.55 -13.35 -73.74
C GLU A 229 -44.87 -12.13 -72.87
N ALA A 230 -43.88 -11.78 -72.04
CA ALA A 230 -43.68 -10.55 -71.27
C ALA A 230 -44.24 -10.58 -69.83
N HIS A 231 -43.48 -10.32 -68.76
CA HIS A 231 -42.34 -9.42 -68.62
C HIS A 231 -41.35 -9.89 -67.55
N LYS A 232 -40.06 -9.62 -67.80
CA LYS A 232 -39.03 -9.40 -66.79
C LYS A 232 -39.49 -8.31 -65.81
N SER A 233 -39.39 -8.56 -64.50
CA SER A 233 -38.95 -7.52 -63.56
C SER A 233 -38.11 -8.12 -62.44
N LEU A 234 -36.82 -7.85 -62.55
CA LEU A 234 -35.83 -7.83 -61.48
C LEU A 234 -36.19 -6.69 -60.51
N GLY A 235 -36.30 -6.98 -59.21
CA GLY A 235 -36.45 -6.01 -58.13
C GLY A 235 -36.57 -6.75 -56.80
N GLU A 236 -35.46 -6.90 -56.08
CA GLU A 236 -35.19 -6.15 -54.84
C GLU A 236 -36.28 -6.39 -53.78
N LYS A 237 -36.01 -7.30 -52.83
CA LYS A 237 -35.47 -7.01 -51.49
C LYS A 237 -36.45 -6.26 -50.59
N THR A 238 -36.60 -6.86 -49.40
CA THR A 238 -37.06 -6.29 -48.12
C THR A 238 -38.53 -5.91 -48.02
N GLU A 239 -39.31 -6.81 -47.42
CA GLU A 239 -40.49 -6.41 -46.64
C GLU A 239 -40.33 -6.83 -45.19
N ASN A 240 -40.25 -5.80 -44.34
CA ASN A 240 -40.36 -5.85 -42.90
C ASN A 240 -41.77 -6.27 -42.51
N CYS A 241 -41.86 -7.32 -41.70
CA CYS A 241 -43.08 -7.70 -40.99
C CYS A 241 -43.19 -6.84 -39.71
N MET A 242 -44.02 -5.80 -39.76
CA MET A 242 -44.54 -5.11 -38.58
C MET A 242 -46.04 -5.00 -38.77
N GLU A 243 -46.77 -5.95 -38.18
CA GLU A 243 -48.21 -5.76 -37.98
C GLU A 243 -48.59 -6.12 -36.56
N THR A 244 -49.41 -5.22 -36.03
CA THR A 244 -49.59 -4.87 -34.64
C THR A 244 -50.72 -5.72 -34.06
N CYS A 245 -50.42 -6.60 -33.10
CA CYS A 245 -51.45 -7.29 -32.33
C CYS A 245 -51.97 -6.38 -31.20
N GLN A 246 -53.13 -5.75 -31.44
CA GLN A 246 -54.04 -5.31 -30.37
C GLN A 246 -55.41 -5.96 -30.60
N GLY A 247 -55.94 -6.60 -29.54
CA GLY A 247 -57.38 -6.82 -29.39
C GLY A 247 -57.83 -8.28 -29.25
N LEU A 248 -57.90 -8.75 -28.01
CA LEU A 248 -59.00 -9.60 -27.53
C LEU A 248 -59.96 -8.68 -26.73
N PRO A 249 -61.28 -8.96 -26.59
CA PRO A 249 -61.76 -10.27 -26.17
C PRO A 249 -63.14 -10.78 -26.65
N ARG A 250 -63.29 -12.08 -26.38
CA ARG A 250 -64.50 -12.86 -25.98
C ARG A 250 -65.55 -13.21 -27.05
N ASN A 251 -65.45 -14.47 -27.45
CA ASN A 251 -66.39 -15.25 -28.24
C ASN A 251 -67.31 -16.05 -27.30
N THR A 252 -68.62 -15.82 -27.35
CA THR A 252 -69.65 -16.76 -26.87
C THR A 252 -70.00 -17.67 -28.02
N ASN A 253 -69.38 -18.85 -28.13
CA ASN A 253 -69.85 -19.92 -29.01
C ASN A 253 -69.35 -21.28 -28.49
N ALA A 254 -70.16 -21.91 -27.64
CA ALA A 254 -70.00 -23.30 -27.23
C ALA A 254 -70.29 -24.20 -28.42
N SER A 255 -69.25 -24.52 -29.19
CA SER A 255 -69.28 -25.60 -30.17
C SER A 255 -68.98 -26.91 -29.45
N SER A 256 -69.77 -27.96 -29.71
CA SER A 256 -69.51 -29.29 -29.16
C SER A 256 -68.15 -29.77 -29.66
N ILE A 257 -67.18 -29.85 -28.76
CA ILE A 257 -65.81 -30.24 -29.10
C ILE A 257 -65.77 -31.76 -29.24
N HIS A 258 -65.81 -32.25 -30.47
CA HIS A 258 -65.65 -33.67 -30.74
C HIS A 258 -64.15 -34.03 -30.62
N LEU A 259 -63.74 -34.40 -29.41
CA LEU A 259 -62.37 -34.83 -29.12
C LEU A 259 -62.30 -36.35 -29.35
N GLY A 260 -61.72 -36.74 -30.48
CA GLY A 260 -61.72 -38.13 -30.95
C GLY A 260 -60.89 -39.10 -30.11
N THR A 261 -60.08 -38.60 -29.17
CA THR A 261 -59.32 -39.42 -28.23
C THR A 261 -59.23 -38.74 -26.86
N TYR A 262 -59.14 -39.54 -25.79
CA TYR A 262 -59.03 -39.05 -24.41
C TYR A 262 -57.80 -38.16 -24.19
N ALA A 263 -56.68 -38.45 -24.87
CA ALA A 263 -55.47 -37.63 -24.79
C ALA A 263 -55.67 -36.22 -25.37
N GLN A 264 -56.43 -36.09 -26.46
CA GLN A 264 -56.80 -34.78 -27.03
C GLN A 264 -57.72 -34.01 -26.07
N PHE A 265 -58.65 -34.72 -25.41
CA PHE A 265 -59.54 -34.10 -24.41
C PHE A 265 -58.77 -33.55 -23.20
N ARG A 266 -57.79 -34.29 -22.69
CA ARG A 266 -56.97 -33.83 -21.56
C ARG A 266 -56.02 -32.68 -21.93
N ARG A 267 -55.46 -32.69 -23.14
CA ARG A 267 -54.65 -31.57 -23.64
C ARG A 267 -55.49 -30.30 -23.74
N HIS A 268 -56.72 -30.41 -24.23
CA HIS A 268 -57.66 -29.29 -24.30
C HIS A 268 -58.04 -28.74 -22.91
N LEU A 269 -58.32 -29.60 -21.93
CA LEU A 269 -58.61 -29.15 -20.56
C LEU A 269 -57.42 -28.46 -19.89
N SER A 270 -56.19 -28.97 -20.08
CA SER A 270 -54.98 -28.35 -19.52
C SER A 270 -54.67 -26.99 -20.14
N GLU A 271 -55.07 -26.75 -21.39
CA GLU A 271 -54.84 -25.48 -22.09
C GLU A 271 -55.91 -24.43 -21.78
N VAL A 272 -57.14 -24.83 -21.44
CA VAL A 272 -58.27 -23.92 -21.28
C VAL A 272 -58.59 -23.59 -19.82
N GLU A 273 -58.38 -24.50 -18.87
CA GLU A 273 -58.93 -24.33 -17.50
C GLU A 273 -57.90 -24.13 -16.37
N GLU A 274 -56.59 -23.95 -16.65
CA GLU A 274 -55.54 -23.85 -15.61
C GLU A 274 -55.65 -24.94 -14.50
N GLU A 275 -56.21 -26.09 -14.85
CA GLU A 275 -56.46 -27.15 -13.88
C GLU A 275 -55.13 -27.84 -13.55
N SER A 276 -54.76 -27.86 -12.26
CA SER A 276 -53.51 -28.48 -11.81
C SER A 276 -53.50 -29.95 -12.21
N THR A 277 -52.67 -30.31 -13.19
CA THR A 277 -52.54 -31.68 -13.67
C THR A 277 -52.19 -32.61 -12.51
N ASP A 278 -53.04 -33.61 -12.30
CA ASP A 278 -52.77 -34.68 -11.34
C ASP A 278 -51.46 -35.37 -11.73
N GLN A 279 -50.43 -35.15 -10.90
CA GLN A 279 -49.07 -35.63 -11.14
C GLN A 279 -48.96 -37.16 -11.17
N TYR A 280 -50.01 -37.89 -10.77
CA TYR A 280 -50.07 -39.34 -10.79
C TYR A 280 -50.92 -39.92 -11.93
N LEU A 281 -51.36 -39.10 -12.88
CA LEU A 281 -52.16 -39.56 -14.02
C LEU A 281 -51.30 -39.74 -15.28
N CYS A 282 -51.38 -40.92 -15.90
CA CYS A 282 -50.77 -41.19 -17.19
C CYS A 282 -51.46 -40.38 -18.29
N THR A 283 -50.72 -39.50 -18.94
CA THR A 283 -51.25 -38.63 -19.99
C THR A 283 -51.53 -39.38 -21.30
N LEU A 284 -50.98 -40.58 -21.48
CA LEU A 284 -51.13 -41.37 -22.70
C LEU A 284 -52.39 -42.24 -22.71
N CYS A 285 -52.72 -42.88 -21.58
CA CYS A 285 -53.91 -43.75 -21.49
C CYS A 285 -54.90 -43.39 -20.37
N GLY A 286 -54.59 -42.40 -19.52
CA GLY A 286 -55.48 -41.97 -18.43
C GLY A 286 -55.45 -42.85 -17.19
N CYS A 287 -54.54 -43.82 -17.09
CA CYS A 287 -54.38 -44.64 -15.88
C CYS A 287 -53.88 -43.77 -14.70
N ARG A 288 -54.47 -43.92 -13.52
CA ARG A 288 -54.10 -43.18 -12.31
C ARG A 288 -53.30 -44.08 -11.39
N SER A 289 -52.14 -43.61 -10.97
CA SER A 289 -51.22 -44.33 -10.10
C SER A 289 -51.31 -43.85 -8.66
N SER A 290 -50.96 -44.72 -7.72
CA SER A 290 -50.90 -44.40 -6.28
C SER A 290 -49.66 -43.60 -5.90
N SER A 291 -48.61 -43.64 -6.72
CA SER A 291 -47.36 -42.94 -6.52
C SER A 291 -46.71 -42.57 -7.85
N GLU A 292 -45.72 -41.67 -7.80
CA GLU A 292 -44.95 -41.28 -8.98
C GLU A 292 -44.13 -42.47 -9.55
N GLY A 293 -43.65 -43.36 -8.67
CA GLY A 293 -42.95 -44.58 -9.05
C GLY A 293 -43.84 -45.54 -9.84
N ASP A 294 -45.08 -45.73 -9.39
CA ASP A 294 -46.06 -46.58 -10.08
C ASP A 294 -46.45 -45.98 -11.45
N LEU A 295 -46.53 -44.65 -11.55
CA LEU A 295 -46.77 -43.97 -12.82
C LEU A 295 -45.61 -44.18 -13.80
N LYS A 296 -44.37 -44.08 -13.34
CA LYS A 296 -43.17 -44.32 -14.17
C LYS A 296 -43.10 -45.77 -14.64
N LEU A 297 -43.38 -46.74 -13.77
CA LEU A 297 -43.42 -48.16 -14.14
C LEU A 297 -44.51 -48.42 -15.19
N HIS A 298 -45.70 -47.84 -15.00
CA HIS A 298 -46.79 -47.93 -15.95
C HIS A 298 -46.42 -47.34 -17.33
N LEU A 299 -45.78 -46.18 -17.37
CA LEU A 299 -45.29 -45.55 -18.62
C LEU A 299 -44.27 -46.44 -19.33
N PHE A 300 -43.42 -47.14 -18.58
CA PHE A 300 -42.46 -48.07 -19.14
C PHE A 300 -43.14 -49.33 -19.71
N GLU A 301 -43.98 -50.00 -18.91
CA GLU A 301 -44.59 -51.28 -19.29
C GLU A 301 -45.65 -51.17 -20.39
N LYS A 302 -46.42 -50.08 -20.42
CA LYS A 302 -47.58 -49.94 -21.32
C LYS A 302 -47.33 -49.04 -22.51
N HIS A 303 -46.33 -48.17 -22.43
CA HIS A 303 -46.05 -47.18 -23.47
C HIS A 303 -44.63 -47.29 -24.02
N GLU A 304 -43.89 -48.34 -23.67
CA GLU A 304 -42.55 -48.66 -24.19
C GLU A 304 -41.63 -47.43 -24.21
N MET A 305 -41.72 -46.57 -23.18
CA MET A 305 -40.87 -45.40 -23.08
C MET A 305 -39.44 -45.84 -22.77
N GLU A 306 -38.64 -45.97 -23.82
CA GLU A 306 -37.24 -46.36 -23.76
C GLU A 306 -36.44 -45.30 -22.97
N SER A 307 -36.02 -45.69 -21.76
CA SER A 307 -34.98 -45.07 -20.92
C SER A 307 -35.45 -44.23 -19.72
N LEU A 308 -35.58 -44.90 -18.57
CA LEU A 308 -35.55 -44.31 -17.23
C LEU A 308 -34.20 -43.64 -16.89
N SER A 309 -33.13 -43.93 -17.64
CA SER A 309 -31.78 -43.44 -17.35
C SER A 309 -31.62 -41.93 -17.53
N VAL A 310 -32.50 -41.27 -18.30
CA VAL A 310 -32.41 -39.82 -18.57
C VAL A 310 -33.11 -38.97 -17.50
N MET A 311 -34.03 -39.56 -16.71
CA MET A 311 -34.73 -38.81 -15.65
C MET A 311 -34.14 -39.00 -14.25
N LEU A 312 -33.39 -40.07 -13.99
CA LEU A 312 -32.81 -40.31 -12.66
C LEU A 312 -31.66 -39.35 -12.30
N ASP A 313 -30.96 -38.78 -13.29
CA ASP A 313 -29.91 -37.77 -13.05
C ASP A 313 -30.44 -36.43 -12.53
N LYS A 314 -31.76 -36.22 -12.46
CA LYS A 314 -32.37 -35.01 -11.89
C LYS A 314 -32.85 -35.14 -10.44
N CYS A 315 -32.81 -36.33 -9.84
CA CYS A 315 -33.33 -36.53 -8.48
C CYS A 315 -32.25 -36.81 -7.42
N CYS A 316 -30.97 -36.74 -7.76
CA CYS A 316 -29.86 -36.95 -6.81
C CYS A 316 -29.04 -35.67 -6.51
N LEU A 317 -29.61 -34.49 -6.77
CA LEU A 317 -29.01 -33.21 -6.37
C LEU A 317 -30.07 -32.35 -5.68
N ASP A 318 -30.41 -32.76 -4.46
CA ASP A 318 -30.79 -31.90 -3.33
C ASP A 318 -30.23 -32.54 -2.04
#